data_AF-A0A2N0YYT0-F1
#
_entry.id   AF-A0A2N0YYT0-F1
#
_cell.length_a   1.000
_cell.length_b   1.000
_cell.length_c   1.000
_cell.angle_alpha   90.00
_cell.angle_beta   90.00
_cell.angle_gamma   90.00
#
_symmetry.space_group_name_H-M   'P 1'
#
loop_
_entity.id
_entity.type
_entity.pdbx_description
1 polymer ?
#
loop_
_entity_poly.entity_id
_entity_poly.type
_entity_poly.pdbx_seq_one_letter_code
_entity_poly.pdbx_strand_id
1 'polypeptide(L)'
;MKIRVSAVQYKLQNIKSFEEFSKQCEHYIRNAEEYGAEFVLFPEFFTTQLLSMGDGQNPLTINELPGFTEQYRDLFRTFAVQTGMHIIGGTHVIRKEDKLYNVAHLFYPDGRVEEQAKLHITPTEVQEWNMDKGESFRIFDTDKGKIAILTCYDIEFPEIVRMAKAQGADVIFCPSCTDDRHGFHRVRYTCHARAIENQVYVVVTGTVGSLTNVDFMRANFGQAAVITPNDIPFPPKGLMAEGELNDDMLITADLDLSLLYEVRERGSVTTWRDRRTDIYPDWNSTVEG
;
A
#
# COMPACT_ATOMS: atom_id res chain seq x y z
N MET A 1 -20.26 7.83 5.08
CA MET A 1 -20.17 6.82 4.01
C MET A 1 -19.31 5.67 4.51
N LYS A 2 -19.69 4.42 4.26
CA LYS A 2 -18.92 3.24 4.69
C LYS A 2 -18.20 2.63 3.49
N ILE A 3 -16.98 2.15 3.72
CA ILE A 3 -16.12 1.50 2.72
C ILE A 3 -15.60 0.21 3.33
N ARG A 4 -15.79 -0.92 2.66
CA ARG A 4 -15.15 -2.18 3.08
C ARG A 4 -13.79 -2.34 2.42
N VAL A 5 -12.75 -2.57 3.21
CA VAL A 5 -11.38 -2.75 2.73
C VAL A 5 -10.82 -4.09 3.18
N SER A 6 -10.06 -4.73 2.30
CA SER A 6 -9.26 -5.90 2.64
C SER A 6 -7.77 -5.65 2.39
N ALA A 7 -6.93 -6.22 3.25
CA ALA A 7 -5.48 -6.12 3.15
C ALA A 7 -4.87 -7.53 3.12
N VAL A 8 -4.08 -7.79 2.08
CA VAL A 8 -3.46 -9.09 1.80
C VAL A 8 -2.09 -9.15 2.46
N GLN A 9 -1.92 -10.03 3.44
CA GLN A 9 -0.63 -10.38 4.01
C GLN A 9 -0.01 -11.51 3.18
N TYR A 10 0.72 -11.12 2.14
CA TYR A 10 1.09 -12.03 1.07
C TYR A 10 2.29 -12.91 1.45
N LYS A 11 2.12 -14.23 1.45
CA LYS A 11 3.23 -15.16 1.63
C LYS A 11 4.05 -15.32 0.36
N LEU A 12 5.27 -14.80 0.41
CA LEU A 12 6.31 -15.09 -0.56
C LEU A 12 6.79 -16.53 -0.39
N GLN A 13 6.78 -17.24 -1.51
CA GLN A 13 7.32 -18.58 -1.67
C GLN A 13 7.77 -18.76 -3.12
N ASN A 14 8.79 -19.60 -3.35
CA ASN A 14 9.26 -19.91 -4.69
C ASN A 14 8.13 -20.47 -5.58
N ILE A 15 8.06 -19.98 -6.81
CA ILE A 15 7.12 -20.44 -7.85
C ILE A 15 7.89 -20.82 -9.11
N LYS A 16 7.25 -21.61 -9.97
CA LYS A 16 7.83 -22.13 -11.22
C LYS A 16 7.24 -21.50 -12.48
N SER A 17 6.14 -20.77 -12.35
CA SER A 17 5.44 -20.19 -13.49
C SER A 17 4.59 -18.99 -13.10
N PHE A 18 4.29 -18.14 -14.09
CA PHE A 18 3.37 -17.02 -13.92
C PHE A 18 1.96 -17.51 -13.54
N GLU A 19 1.58 -18.72 -13.96
CA GLU A 19 0.30 -19.33 -13.59
C GLU A 19 0.19 -19.59 -12.08
N GLU A 20 1.28 -20.01 -11.43
CA GLU A 20 1.31 -20.17 -9.96
C GLU A 20 1.16 -18.82 -9.24
N PHE A 21 1.84 -17.77 -9.72
CA PHE A 21 1.66 -16.40 -9.24
C PHE A 21 0.21 -15.94 -9.41
N SER A 22 -0.36 -16.14 -10.60
CA SER A 22 -1.74 -15.78 -10.93
C SER A 22 -2.75 -16.45 -10.02
N LYS A 23 -2.62 -17.76 -9.78
CA LYS A 23 -3.49 -18.53 -8.89
C LYS A 23 -3.41 -18.05 -7.45
N GLN A 24 -2.22 -17.73 -6.97
CA GLN A 24 -2.05 -17.19 -5.62
C GLN A 24 -2.70 -15.81 -5.48
N CYS A 25 -2.55 -14.93 -6.48
CA CYS A 25 -3.25 -13.64 -6.50
C CYS A 25 -4.77 -13.80 -6.56
N GLU A 26 -5.27 -14.69 -7.45
CA GLU A 26 -6.69 -14.99 -7.61
C GLU A 26 -7.32 -15.49 -6.30
N HIS A 27 -6.60 -16.33 -5.55
CA HIS A 27 -7.05 -16.80 -4.24
C HIS A 27 -7.42 -15.64 -3.31
N TYR A 28 -6.54 -14.64 -3.15
CA TYR A 28 -6.83 -13.49 -2.29
C TYR A 28 -7.93 -12.59 -2.85
N ILE A 29 -7.99 -12.42 -4.17
CA ILE A 29 -9.06 -11.65 -4.82
C ILE A 29 -10.43 -12.29 -4.58
N ARG A 30 -10.55 -13.61 -4.77
CA ARG A 30 -11.78 -14.36 -4.49
C ARG A 30 -12.16 -14.26 -3.02
N ASN A 31 -11.20 -14.43 -2.12
CA ASN A 31 -11.41 -14.31 -0.68
C ASN A 31 -11.93 -12.90 -0.30
N ALA A 32 -11.33 -11.84 -0.83
CA ALA A 32 -11.80 -10.47 -0.60
C ALA A 32 -13.20 -10.21 -1.18
N GLU A 33 -13.52 -10.76 -2.35
CA GLU A 33 -14.87 -10.68 -2.93
C GLU A 33 -15.92 -11.39 -2.06
N GLU A 34 -15.60 -12.57 -1.50
CA GLU A 34 -16.50 -13.29 -0.59
C GLU A 34 -16.84 -12.48 0.67
N TYR A 35 -15.92 -11.63 1.13
CA TYR A 35 -16.16 -10.68 2.21
C TYR A 35 -16.84 -9.37 1.77
N GLY A 36 -17.07 -9.19 0.47
CA GLY A 36 -17.69 -7.99 -0.11
C GLY A 36 -16.80 -6.76 -0.03
N ALA A 37 -15.49 -6.93 -0.17
CA ALA A 37 -14.55 -5.80 -0.19
C ALA A 37 -14.82 -4.86 -1.37
N GLU A 38 -14.64 -3.56 -1.15
CA GLU A 38 -14.68 -2.53 -2.20
C GLU A 38 -13.26 -2.10 -2.59
N PHE A 39 -12.30 -2.23 -1.67
CA PHE A 39 -10.88 -2.08 -1.93
C PHE A 39 -10.10 -3.31 -1.46
N VAL A 40 -9.07 -3.69 -2.23
CA VAL A 40 -8.10 -4.71 -1.84
C VAL A 40 -6.69 -4.16 -1.96
N LEU A 41 -5.88 -4.31 -0.92
CA LEU A 41 -4.47 -3.90 -0.89
C LEU A 41 -3.53 -5.11 -0.90
N PHE A 42 -2.64 -5.16 -1.89
CA PHE A 42 -1.48 -6.08 -1.93
C PHE A 42 -0.20 -5.39 -1.42
N PRO A 43 0.81 -6.15 -0.96
CA PRO A 43 2.05 -5.57 -0.43
C PRO A 43 2.97 -4.94 -1.48
N GLU A 44 3.95 -4.19 -0.99
CA GLU A 44 5.08 -3.75 -1.80
C GLU A 44 5.92 -4.97 -2.23
N PHE A 45 6.51 -4.90 -3.42
CA PHE A 45 7.42 -5.90 -3.97
C PHE A 45 6.91 -7.34 -4.03
N PHE A 46 5.62 -7.61 -3.80
CA PHE A 46 5.10 -8.98 -3.87
C PHE A 46 5.31 -9.62 -5.26
N THR A 47 5.38 -8.81 -6.34
CA THR A 47 5.71 -9.28 -7.69
C THR A 47 7.14 -9.81 -7.83
N THR A 48 8.05 -9.52 -6.89
CA THR A 48 9.39 -10.13 -6.87
C THR A 48 9.33 -11.65 -6.74
N GLN A 49 8.19 -12.23 -6.32
CA GLN A 49 7.96 -13.67 -6.38
C GLN A 49 8.20 -14.24 -7.79
N LEU A 50 7.91 -13.47 -8.84
CA LEU A 50 8.18 -13.85 -10.23
C LEU A 50 9.67 -14.08 -10.50
N LEU A 51 10.56 -13.45 -9.73
CA LEU A 51 12.00 -13.65 -9.88
C LEU A 51 12.46 -15.06 -9.52
N SER A 52 11.68 -15.74 -8.66
CA SER A 52 11.99 -17.11 -8.24
C SER A 52 11.80 -18.15 -9.34
N MET A 53 11.19 -17.79 -10.47
CA MET A 53 10.96 -18.65 -11.65
C MET A 53 12.20 -18.89 -12.52
N GLY A 54 13.33 -18.25 -12.21
CA GLY A 54 14.59 -18.52 -12.89
C GLY A 54 14.98 -20.00 -12.79
N ASP A 55 15.99 -20.41 -13.57
CA ASP A 55 16.52 -21.76 -13.39
C ASP A 55 17.08 -21.88 -11.97
N GLY A 56 16.96 -23.05 -11.32
CA GLY A 56 17.27 -23.17 -9.88
C GLY A 56 18.69 -22.73 -9.49
N GLN A 57 19.62 -22.61 -10.44
CA GLN A 57 20.98 -22.10 -10.23
C GLN A 57 21.10 -20.58 -10.50
N ASN A 58 20.24 -20.00 -11.33
CA ASN A 58 20.19 -18.60 -11.72
C ASN A 58 18.74 -18.07 -11.61
N PRO A 59 18.32 -17.59 -10.41
CA PRO A 59 17.08 -16.83 -10.29
C PRO A 59 17.09 -15.63 -11.25
N LEU A 60 15.91 -15.18 -11.68
CA LEU A 60 15.83 -13.91 -12.40
C LEU A 60 16.24 -12.77 -11.46
N THR A 61 16.79 -11.73 -12.05
CA THR A 61 17.22 -10.52 -11.35
C THR A 61 16.15 -9.46 -11.38
N ILE A 62 16.27 -8.44 -10.51
CA ILE A 62 15.34 -7.30 -10.49
C ILE A 62 15.23 -6.58 -11.85
N ASN A 63 16.26 -6.68 -12.69
CA ASN A 63 16.27 -6.10 -14.04
C ASN A 63 15.34 -6.80 -15.03
N GLU A 64 14.95 -8.03 -14.74
CA GLU A 64 14.05 -8.83 -15.57
C GLU A 64 12.59 -8.69 -15.13
N LEU A 65 12.34 -8.17 -13.91
CA LEU A 65 10.99 -7.96 -13.39
C LEU A 65 10.12 -7.06 -14.30
N PRO A 66 10.63 -5.97 -14.91
CA PRO A 66 9.87 -5.17 -15.87
C PRO A 66 9.35 -5.96 -17.09
N GLY A 67 9.94 -7.10 -17.42
CA GLY A 67 9.45 -7.99 -18.49
C GLY A 67 8.06 -8.57 -18.20
N PHE A 68 7.61 -8.55 -16.94
CA PHE A 68 6.31 -9.05 -16.52
C PHE A 68 5.25 -7.94 -16.36
N THR A 69 5.60 -6.67 -16.62
CA THR A 69 4.70 -5.53 -16.34
C THR A 69 3.34 -5.67 -17.01
N GLU A 70 3.29 -5.99 -18.30
CA GLU A 70 2.03 -6.12 -19.03
C GLU A 70 1.21 -7.33 -18.54
N GLN A 71 1.84 -8.47 -18.28
CA GLN A 71 1.15 -9.66 -17.76
C GLN A 71 0.54 -9.40 -16.37
N TYR A 72 1.28 -8.72 -15.50
CA TYR A 72 0.81 -8.30 -14.18
C TYR A 72 -0.36 -7.30 -14.28
N ARG A 73 -0.23 -6.27 -15.14
CA ARG A 73 -1.28 -5.26 -15.34
C ARG A 73 -2.55 -5.86 -15.91
N ASP A 74 -2.43 -6.73 -16.92
CA ASP A 74 -3.57 -7.40 -17.54
C ASP A 74 -4.31 -8.30 -16.54
N LEU A 75 -3.55 -9.03 -15.71
CA LEU A 75 -4.11 -9.87 -14.67
C LEU A 75 -4.92 -9.07 -13.64
N PHE A 76 -4.31 -8.04 -13.05
CA PHE A 76 -4.97 -7.24 -12.01
C PHE A 76 -6.09 -6.35 -12.55
N ARG A 77 -5.98 -5.85 -13.79
CA ARG A 77 -7.07 -5.18 -14.49
C ARG A 77 -8.26 -6.11 -14.68
N THR A 78 -8.01 -7.38 -15.07
CA THR A 78 -9.06 -8.39 -15.22
C THR A 78 -9.77 -8.64 -13.88
N PHE A 79 -9.01 -8.78 -12.79
CA PHE A 79 -9.59 -8.94 -11.46
C PHE A 79 -10.47 -7.74 -11.05
N ALA A 80 -10.00 -6.51 -11.25
CA ALA A 80 -10.75 -5.31 -10.89
C ALA A 80 -12.08 -5.22 -11.65
N VAL A 81 -12.05 -5.46 -12.97
CA VAL A 81 -13.25 -5.42 -13.83
C VAL A 81 -14.24 -6.53 -13.47
N GLN A 82 -13.77 -7.76 -13.22
CA GLN A 82 -14.64 -8.89 -12.92
C GLN A 82 -15.33 -8.78 -11.55
N THR A 83 -14.60 -8.28 -10.56
CA THR A 83 -15.09 -8.20 -9.17
C THR A 83 -15.78 -6.88 -8.85
N GLY A 84 -15.55 -5.84 -9.66
CA GLY A 84 -16.03 -4.49 -9.37
C GLY A 84 -15.28 -3.79 -8.22
N MET A 85 -14.15 -4.35 -7.76
CA MET A 85 -13.34 -3.79 -6.68
C MET A 85 -12.27 -2.83 -7.20
N HIS A 86 -11.90 -1.85 -6.38
CA HIS A 86 -10.65 -1.11 -6.55
C HIS A 86 -9.50 -1.94 -5.99
N ILE A 87 -8.51 -2.26 -6.82
CA ILE A 87 -7.38 -3.10 -6.37
C ILE A 87 -6.13 -2.24 -6.35
N ILE A 88 -5.61 -1.98 -5.14
CA ILE A 88 -4.23 -1.51 -4.98
C ILE A 88 -3.37 -2.76 -5.12
N GLY A 89 -2.91 -3.03 -6.34
CA GLY A 89 -2.18 -4.24 -6.70
C GLY A 89 -0.76 -4.28 -6.15
N GLY A 90 -0.49 -3.67 -5.00
CA GLY A 90 0.84 -3.61 -4.42
C GLY A 90 1.79 -2.82 -5.33
N THR A 91 3.07 -3.20 -5.32
CA THR A 91 4.04 -2.59 -6.21
C THR A 91 4.69 -3.57 -7.19
N HIS A 92 5.05 -3.03 -8.35
CA HIS A 92 5.80 -3.70 -9.39
C HIS A 92 6.95 -2.81 -9.85
N VAL A 93 8.09 -3.42 -10.16
CA VAL A 93 9.24 -2.69 -10.69
C VAL A 93 9.07 -2.50 -12.18
N ILE A 94 9.02 -1.25 -12.61
CA ILE A 94 8.98 -0.90 -14.03
C ILE A 94 10.31 -0.27 -14.44
N ARG A 95 10.60 -0.32 -15.74
CA ARG A 95 11.71 0.42 -16.34
C ARG A 95 11.19 1.61 -17.12
N LYS A 96 11.72 2.80 -16.82
CA LYS A 96 11.54 4.00 -17.63
C LYS A 96 12.92 4.50 -18.01
N GLU A 97 13.18 4.58 -19.31
CA GLU A 97 14.53 4.83 -19.85
C GLU A 97 15.53 3.81 -19.28
N ASP A 98 16.62 4.27 -18.66
CA ASP A 98 17.68 3.41 -18.09
C ASP A 98 17.55 3.21 -16.56
N LYS A 99 16.40 3.58 -15.97
CA LYS A 99 16.16 3.51 -14.53
C LYS A 99 14.99 2.61 -14.16
N LEU A 100 15.15 1.95 -13.01
CA LEU A 100 14.10 1.13 -12.40
C LEU A 100 13.33 1.97 -11.37
N TYR A 101 12.02 1.74 -11.29
CA TYR A 101 11.14 2.43 -10.35
C TYR A 101 10.26 1.42 -9.63
N ASN A 102 10.16 1.55 -8.31
CA ASN A 102 9.18 0.83 -7.51
C ASN A 102 7.83 1.57 -7.60
N VAL A 103 6.84 0.97 -8.25
CA VAL A 103 5.59 1.66 -8.61
C VAL A 103 4.38 0.93 -8.04
N ALA A 104 3.60 1.63 -7.22
CA ALA A 104 2.30 1.18 -6.78
C ALA A 104 1.26 1.38 -7.89
N HIS A 105 0.37 0.40 -8.07
CA HIS A 105 -0.66 0.44 -9.11
C HIS A 105 -2.06 0.36 -8.48
N LEU A 106 -2.96 1.22 -8.94
CA LEU A 106 -4.39 1.18 -8.63
C LEU A 106 -5.16 0.76 -9.89
N PHE A 107 -5.85 -0.36 -9.79
CA PHE A 107 -6.73 -0.90 -10.83
C PHE A 107 -8.17 -0.57 -10.47
N TYR A 108 -8.85 0.11 -11.38
CA TYR A 108 -10.23 0.54 -11.20
C TYR A 108 -11.22 -0.49 -11.77
N PRO A 109 -12.45 -0.54 -11.24
CA PRO A 109 -13.53 -1.40 -11.76
C PRO A 109 -13.88 -1.17 -13.24
N ASP A 110 -13.62 0.03 -13.76
CA ASP A 110 -13.85 0.41 -15.16
C ASP A 110 -12.68 0.03 -16.10
N GLY A 111 -11.63 -0.60 -15.56
CA GLY A 111 -10.45 -1.02 -16.29
C GLY A 111 -9.33 0.03 -16.39
N ARG A 112 -9.51 1.23 -15.83
CA ARG A 112 -8.40 2.20 -15.70
C ARG A 112 -7.31 1.67 -14.78
N VAL A 113 -6.07 2.07 -15.06
CA VAL A 113 -4.90 1.81 -14.22
C VAL A 113 -4.20 3.13 -13.96
N GLU A 114 -4.01 3.46 -12.70
CA GLU A 114 -3.23 4.63 -12.28
C GLU A 114 -2.06 4.20 -11.38
N GLU A 115 -1.05 5.06 -11.28
CA GLU A 115 0.25 4.69 -10.71
C GLU A 115 0.80 5.76 -9.78
N GLN A 116 1.47 5.33 -8.70
CA GLN A 116 2.31 6.17 -7.85
C GLN A 116 3.69 5.53 -7.74
N ALA A 117 4.69 6.14 -8.37
CA ALA A 117 6.08 5.78 -8.12
C ALA A 117 6.45 6.17 -6.69
N LYS A 118 7.13 5.27 -5.97
CA LYS A 118 7.61 5.49 -4.60
C LYS A 118 8.46 6.76 -4.57
N LEU A 119 8.19 7.66 -3.62
CA LEU A 119 8.82 8.98 -3.58
C LEU A 119 10.15 8.95 -2.81
N HIS A 120 10.20 8.14 -1.75
CA HIS A 120 11.35 8.00 -0.89
C HIS A 120 11.95 6.60 -1.03
N ILE A 121 13.16 6.53 -1.59
CA ILE A 121 13.82 5.27 -1.95
C ILE A 121 14.78 4.89 -0.82
N THR A 122 14.76 3.63 -0.41
CA THR A 122 15.63 3.13 0.65
C THR A 122 17.08 2.99 0.17
N PRO A 123 18.08 2.99 1.08
CA PRO A 123 19.46 2.73 0.71
C PRO A 123 19.66 1.43 -0.07
N THR A 124 18.97 0.35 0.30
CA THR A 124 19.04 -0.94 -0.41
C THR A 124 18.52 -0.84 -1.84
N GLU A 125 17.37 -0.20 -2.06
CA GLU A 125 16.81 0.00 -3.40
C GLU A 125 17.76 0.81 -4.31
N VAL A 126 18.49 1.79 -3.74
CA VAL A 126 19.49 2.57 -4.48
C VAL A 126 20.77 1.76 -4.75
N GLN A 127 21.33 1.10 -3.73
CA GLN A 127 22.65 0.46 -3.80
C GLN A 127 22.62 -0.87 -4.55
N GLU A 128 21.59 -1.68 -4.32
CA GLU A 128 21.54 -3.06 -4.80
C GLU A 128 20.71 -3.19 -6.08
N TRP A 129 19.70 -2.34 -6.26
CA TRP A 129 18.78 -2.39 -7.39
C TRP A 129 18.87 -1.18 -8.34
N ASN A 130 19.67 -0.17 -8.02
CA ASN A 130 19.83 1.05 -8.84
C ASN A 130 18.47 1.69 -9.21
N MET A 131 17.54 1.68 -8.27
CA MET A 131 16.23 2.31 -8.44
C MET A 131 16.30 3.82 -8.26
N ASP A 132 15.42 4.53 -8.95
CA ASP A 132 15.28 5.98 -8.85
C ASP A 132 13.95 6.38 -8.22
N LYS A 133 13.87 7.64 -7.79
CA LYS A 133 12.73 8.18 -7.05
C LYS A 133 11.61 8.68 -7.95
N GLY A 134 10.38 8.53 -7.47
CA GLY A 134 9.22 9.19 -8.04
C GLY A 134 9.34 10.72 -7.97
N GLU A 135 8.86 11.40 -9.01
CA GLU A 135 9.00 12.85 -9.16
C GLU A 135 7.74 13.63 -8.78
N SER A 136 6.61 12.94 -8.62
CA SER A 136 5.31 13.58 -8.39
C SER A 136 4.45 12.76 -7.43
N PHE A 137 3.75 13.43 -6.53
CA PHE A 137 2.74 12.86 -5.66
C PHE A 137 1.34 13.07 -6.24
N ARG A 138 0.47 12.06 -6.10
CA ARG A 138 -0.90 12.07 -6.64
C ARG A 138 -1.92 11.69 -5.58
N ILE A 139 -3.10 12.31 -5.67
CA ILE A 139 -4.33 11.84 -5.04
C ILE A 139 -5.16 11.12 -6.10
N PHE A 140 -5.75 10.00 -5.68
CA PHE A 140 -6.57 9.17 -6.53
C PHE A 140 -8.04 9.43 -6.20
N ASP A 141 -8.79 9.88 -7.21
CA ASP A 141 -10.24 10.02 -7.13
C ASP A 141 -10.91 8.67 -7.42
N THR A 142 -11.81 8.25 -6.53
CA THR A 142 -12.64 7.04 -6.68
C THR A 142 -14.11 7.39 -6.45
N ASP A 143 -15.03 6.51 -6.83
CA ASP A 143 -16.45 6.65 -6.48
C ASP A 143 -16.71 6.51 -4.96
N LYS A 144 -15.70 6.08 -4.19
CA LYS A 144 -15.68 6.02 -2.72
C LYS A 144 -14.87 7.14 -2.08
N GLY A 145 -14.54 8.19 -2.82
CA GLY A 145 -13.81 9.36 -2.32
C GLY A 145 -12.31 9.33 -2.64
N LYS A 146 -11.58 10.30 -2.08
CA LYS A 146 -10.16 10.52 -2.37
C LYS A 146 -9.27 9.64 -1.48
N ILE A 147 -8.33 8.95 -2.11
CA ILE A 147 -7.35 8.11 -1.42
C ILE A 147 -5.93 8.50 -1.84
N ALA A 148 -4.96 8.12 -1.01
CA ALA A 148 -3.54 8.23 -1.35
C ALA A 148 -2.87 6.86 -1.21
N ILE A 149 -1.84 6.62 -2.02
CA ILE A 149 -0.99 5.43 -1.90
C ILE A 149 0.42 5.91 -1.53
N LEU A 150 0.89 5.51 -0.36
CA LEU A 150 2.21 5.89 0.16
C LEU A 150 2.98 4.61 0.46
N THR A 151 3.99 4.31 -0.34
CA THR A 151 4.65 3.01 -0.32
C THR A 151 5.71 2.96 0.76
N CYS A 152 5.51 2.08 1.75
CA CYS A 152 6.51 1.70 2.75
C CYS A 152 7.21 2.91 3.37
N TYR A 153 8.44 3.19 2.92
CA TYR A 153 9.24 4.30 3.41
C TYR A 153 8.56 5.66 3.29
N ASP A 154 7.68 5.87 2.29
CA ASP A 154 6.91 7.10 2.13
C ASP A 154 6.09 7.47 3.38
N ILE A 155 5.52 6.48 4.09
CA ILE A 155 4.66 6.75 5.26
C ILE A 155 5.45 7.28 6.46
N GLU A 156 6.77 7.05 6.46
CA GLU A 156 7.66 7.54 7.52
C GLU A 156 7.84 9.06 7.46
N PHE A 157 7.56 9.70 6.33
CA PHE A 157 7.69 11.15 6.13
C PHE A 157 6.37 11.86 6.43
N PRO A 158 6.26 12.62 7.54
CA PRO A 158 4.99 13.26 7.92
C PRO A 158 4.49 14.29 6.91
N GLU A 159 5.38 14.92 6.14
CA GLU A 159 5.08 15.96 5.16
C GLU A 159 4.14 15.44 4.07
N ILE A 160 4.46 14.28 3.48
CA ILE A 160 3.68 13.75 2.36
C ILE A 160 2.28 13.30 2.79
N VAL A 161 2.15 12.79 4.01
CA VAL A 161 0.86 12.43 4.61
C VAL A 161 0.03 13.67 4.91
N ARG A 162 0.70 14.74 5.37
CA ARG A 162 0.05 16.04 5.59
C ARG A 162 -0.48 16.61 4.28
N MET A 163 0.31 16.52 3.21
CA MET A 163 -0.10 16.89 1.85
C MET A 163 -1.27 16.03 1.37
N ALA A 164 -1.23 14.71 1.60
CA ALA A 164 -2.31 13.80 1.21
C ALA A 164 -3.65 14.22 1.84
N LYS A 165 -3.64 14.48 3.16
CA LYS A 165 -4.83 14.93 3.88
C LYS A 165 -5.30 16.31 3.43
N ALA A 166 -4.37 17.24 3.18
CA ALA A 166 -4.66 18.58 2.65
C ALA A 166 -5.38 18.51 1.28
N GLN A 167 -4.93 17.62 0.40
CA GLN A 167 -5.56 17.37 -0.90
C GLN A 167 -6.82 16.49 -0.82
N GLY A 168 -7.33 16.22 0.38
CA GLY A 168 -8.63 15.61 0.61
C GLY A 168 -8.61 14.09 0.80
N ALA A 169 -7.45 13.43 0.84
CA ALA A 169 -7.39 11.99 1.11
C ALA A 169 -7.93 11.68 2.50
N ASP A 170 -8.83 10.70 2.58
CA ASP A 170 -9.40 10.22 3.84
C ASP A 170 -8.91 8.83 4.23
N VAL A 171 -8.41 8.08 3.25
CA VAL A 171 -7.79 6.77 3.42
C VAL A 171 -6.43 6.78 2.74
N ILE A 172 -5.42 6.28 3.45
CA ILE A 172 -4.07 6.05 2.93
C ILE A 172 -3.85 4.55 2.85
N PHE A 173 -3.48 4.06 1.68
CA PHE A 173 -3.04 2.69 1.49
C PHE A 173 -1.50 2.66 1.49
N CYS A 174 -0.95 1.80 2.35
CA CYS A 174 0.48 1.66 2.57
C CYS A 174 0.92 0.22 2.25
N PRO A 175 1.20 -0.10 0.98
CA PRO A 175 1.91 -1.32 0.64
C PRO A 175 3.33 -1.27 1.23
N SER A 176 3.77 -2.33 1.91
CA SER A 176 5.07 -2.40 2.57
C SER A 176 5.78 -3.73 2.33
N CYS A 177 7.11 -3.71 2.39
CA CYS A 177 7.96 -4.90 2.37
C CYS A 177 9.17 -4.63 3.28
N THR A 178 9.34 -5.45 4.32
CA THR A 178 10.42 -5.33 5.29
C THR A 178 10.99 -6.71 5.62
N ASP A 179 12.29 -6.80 5.76
CA ASP A 179 13.04 -8.05 6.02
C ASP A 179 13.12 -8.39 7.51
N ASP A 180 13.07 -7.39 8.40
CA ASP A 180 13.19 -7.55 9.84
C ASP A 180 12.10 -6.84 10.67
N ARG A 181 12.17 -7.05 11.99
CA ARG A 181 11.22 -6.47 12.95
C ARG A 181 11.42 -4.97 13.15
N HIS A 182 12.63 -4.44 12.94
CA HIS A 182 12.91 -3.01 13.08
C HIS A 182 12.25 -2.21 11.95
N GLY A 183 12.39 -2.69 10.71
CA GLY A 183 11.69 -2.19 9.53
C GLY A 183 10.19 -2.23 9.74
N PHE A 184 9.66 -3.41 10.06
CA PHE A 184 8.23 -3.61 10.29
C PHE A 184 7.67 -2.63 11.34
N HIS A 185 8.29 -2.53 12.51
CA HIS A 185 7.78 -1.68 13.57
C HIS A 185 7.88 -0.18 13.23
N ARG A 186 8.90 0.24 12.48
CA ARG A 186 9.04 1.63 12.04
C ARG A 186 7.89 2.03 11.11
N VAL A 187 7.56 1.19 10.12
CA VAL A 187 6.40 1.41 9.25
C VAL A 187 5.10 1.34 10.06
N ARG A 188 4.91 0.31 10.89
CA ARG A 188 3.71 0.14 11.72
C ARG A 188 3.45 1.35 12.62
N TYR A 189 4.45 1.83 13.34
CA TYR A 189 4.32 2.95 14.28
C TYR A 189 4.14 4.29 13.58
N THR A 190 4.79 4.49 12.44
CA THR A 190 4.54 5.69 11.63
C THR A 190 3.12 5.67 11.10
N CYS A 191 2.60 4.57 10.55
CA CYS A 191 1.18 4.46 10.16
C CYS A 191 0.21 4.86 11.29
N HIS A 192 0.47 4.41 12.53
CA HIS A 192 -0.28 4.83 13.72
C HIS A 192 -0.21 6.34 13.95
N ALA A 193 0.99 6.91 13.97
CA ALA A 193 1.18 8.34 14.12
C ALA A 193 0.44 9.12 13.01
N ARG A 194 0.55 8.69 11.75
CA ARG A 194 -0.08 9.33 10.59
C ARG A 194 -1.60 9.34 10.66
N ALA A 195 -2.22 8.24 11.08
CA ALA A 195 -3.66 8.15 11.30
C ALA A 195 -4.15 9.14 12.36
N ILE A 196 -3.40 9.27 13.46
CA ILE A 196 -3.71 10.18 14.58
C ILE A 196 -3.48 11.65 14.19
N GLU A 197 -2.31 11.98 13.65
CA GLU A 197 -1.87 13.34 13.31
C GLU A 197 -2.74 14.01 12.23
N ASN A 198 -3.32 13.21 11.34
CA ASN A 198 -4.10 13.69 10.20
C ASN A 198 -5.59 13.34 10.29
N GLN A 199 -5.99 12.57 11.32
CA GLN A 199 -7.34 12.05 11.48
C GLN A 199 -7.80 11.36 10.17
N VAL A 200 -7.02 10.41 9.66
CA VAL A 200 -7.28 9.61 8.45
C VAL A 200 -7.26 8.12 8.81
N TYR A 201 -7.82 7.28 7.96
CA TYR A 201 -7.56 5.84 8.03
C TYR A 201 -6.25 5.50 7.33
N VAL A 202 -5.54 4.49 7.84
CA VAL A 202 -4.38 3.90 7.18
C VAL A 202 -4.57 2.39 7.07
N VAL A 203 -4.54 1.88 5.85
CA VAL A 203 -4.56 0.44 5.54
C VAL A 203 -3.14 0.05 5.15
N VAL A 204 -2.48 -0.78 5.95
CA VAL A 204 -1.10 -1.20 5.73
C VAL A 204 -1.03 -2.71 5.58
N THR A 205 -0.17 -3.18 4.68
CA THR A 205 0.12 -4.61 4.55
C THR A 205 1.56 -4.88 4.18
N GLY A 206 1.99 -6.11 4.40
CA GLY A 206 3.37 -6.57 4.21
C GLY A 206 3.46 -7.93 3.54
N THR A 207 4.60 -8.20 2.91
CA THR A 207 5.01 -9.57 2.58
C THR A 207 5.40 -10.34 3.83
N VAL A 208 5.20 -11.66 3.79
CA VAL A 208 5.70 -12.62 4.79
C VAL A 208 6.38 -13.78 4.08
N GLY A 209 7.08 -14.65 4.81
CA GLY A 209 7.78 -15.79 4.21
C GLY A 209 9.06 -15.37 3.48
N SER A 210 9.44 -16.11 2.43
CA SER A 210 10.73 -15.91 1.78
C SER A 210 10.81 -16.47 0.36
N LEU A 211 11.63 -15.82 -0.45
CA LEU A 211 12.11 -16.34 -1.73
C LEU A 211 13.51 -16.91 -1.52
N THR A 212 13.62 -18.22 -1.40
CA THR A 212 14.85 -18.92 -1.00
C THR A 212 16.01 -18.77 -1.99
N ASN A 213 15.73 -18.34 -3.22
CA ASN A 213 16.71 -18.11 -4.27
C ASN A 213 16.79 -16.64 -4.71
N VAL A 214 16.03 -15.70 -4.15
CA VAL A 214 16.05 -14.29 -4.58
C VAL A 214 16.68 -13.44 -3.48
N ASP A 215 17.82 -12.84 -3.77
CA ASP A 215 18.53 -11.99 -2.81
C ASP A 215 17.69 -10.77 -2.41
N PHE A 216 17.90 -10.29 -1.18
CA PHE A 216 17.09 -9.24 -0.53
C PHE A 216 15.60 -9.57 -0.32
N MET A 217 15.15 -10.76 -0.75
CA MET A 217 13.79 -11.28 -0.51
C MET A 217 13.79 -12.62 0.28
N ARG A 218 14.95 -13.01 0.84
CA ARG A 218 15.15 -14.27 1.58
C ARG A 218 14.51 -14.29 2.97
N ALA A 219 14.11 -13.14 3.49
CA ALA A 219 13.38 -12.99 4.74
C ALA A 219 12.40 -11.82 4.60
N ASN A 220 11.20 -12.00 5.11
CA ASN A 220 10.20 -10.95 5.20
C ASN A 220 9.51 -11.06 6.56
N PHE A 221 9.15 -9.92 7.13
CA PHE A 221 8.40 -9.82 8.36
C PHE A 221 7.30 -8.78 8.18
N GLY A 222 6.06 -9.21 8.37
CA GLY A 222 4.90 -8.37 8.07
C GLY A 222 3.69 -8.67 8.95
N GLN A 223 2.77 -7.71 8.97
CA GLN A 223 1.44 -7.83 9.54
C GLN A 223 0.53 -6.86 8.79
N ALA A 224 -0.59 -7.34 8.25
CA ALA A 224 -1.63 -6.47 7.73
C ALA A 224 -2.36 -5.79 8.90
N ALA A 225 -2.76 -4.54 8.70
CA ALA A 225 -3.59 -3.84 9.67
C ALA A 225 -4.41 -2.71 9.06
N VAL A 226 -5.56 -2.46 9.68
CA VAL A 226 -6.43 -1.31 9.42
C VAL A 226 -6.42 -0.41 10.65
N ILE A 227 -5.79 0.74 10.49
CA ILE A 227 -5.53 1.71 11.55
C ILE A 227 -6.51 2.86 11.42
N THR A 228 -7.03 3.30 12.56
CA THR A 228 -7.99 4.39 12.68
C THR A 228 -7.38 5.58 13.41
N PRO A 229 -8.01 6.77 13.35
CA PRO A 229 -7.77 7.78 14.38
C PRO A 229 -8.03 7.19 15.77
N ASN A 230 -7.44 7.80 16.80
CA ASN A 230 -7.59 7.35 18.18
C ASN A 230 -8.37 8.39 18.98
N ASP A 231 -9.68 8.42 18.77
CA ASP A 231 -10.64 9.31 19.43
C ASP A 231 -12.01 8.60 19.48
N ILE A 232 -12.94 9.04 20.32
CA ILE A 232 -14.30 8.47 20.32
C ILE A 232 -15.00 8.89 19.01
N PRO A 233 -15.64 7.97 18.25
CA PRO A 233 -16.02 6.59 18.62
C PRO A 233 -15.13 5.47 18.02
N PHE A 234 -13.89 5.76 17.63
CA PHE A 234 -12.96 4.75 17.15
C PHE A 234 -12.51 3.76 18.24
N PRO A 235 -12.02 2.57 17.86
CA PRO A 235 -11.47 1.61 18.81
C PRO A 235 -10.36 2.23 19.67
N PRO A 236 -10.28 1.92 20.97
CA PRO A 236 -9.36 2.58 21.91
C PRO A 236 -7.87 2.35 21.66
N LYS A 237 -7.53 1.39 20.77
CA LYS A 237 -6.16 1.11 20.33
C LYS A 237 -5.82 1.74 18.96
N GLY A 238 -6.77 2.45 18.34
CA GLY A 238 -6.62 2.94 16.96
C GLY A 238 -6.53 1.81 15.93
N LEU A 239 -7.10 0.63 16.23
CA LEU A 239 -7.04 -0.56 15.38
C LEU A 239 -8.42 -1.12 15.12
N MET A 240 -8.81 -1.15 13.86
CA MET A 240 -10.05 -1.76 13.40
C MET A 240 -9.88 -3.25 13.13
N ALA A 241 -8.75 -3.63 12.51
CA ALA A 241 -8.38 -5.01 12.26
C ALA A 241 -6.84 -5.13 12.22
N GLU A 242 -6.33 -6.30 12.59
CA GLU A 242 -4.93 -6.67 12.41
C GLU A 242 -4.82 -8.17 12.17
N GLY A 243 -3.83 -8.58 11.37
CA GLY A 243 -3.54 -9.97 11.10
C GLY A 243 -2.65 -10.61 12.18
N GLU A 244 -2.32 -11.88 12.02
CA GLU A 244 -1.30 -12.54 12.83
C GLU A 244 0.09 -12.16 12.31
N LEU A 245 1.05 -11.96 13.22
CA LEU A 245 2.41 -11.60 12.83
C LEU A 245 3.05 -12.71 11.98
N ASN A 246 3.51 -12.34 10.79
CA ASN A 246 4.28 -13.21 9.90
C ASN A 246 3.55 -14.47 9.40
N ASP A 247 2.22 -14.40 9.25
CA ASP A 247 1.38 -15.49 8.72
C ASP A 247 0.71 -15.15 7.37
N ASP A 248 0.27 -16.14 6.61
CA ASP A 248 -0.45 -15.91 5.35
C ASP A 248 -1.94 -15.66 5.64
N MET A 249 -2.45 -14.47 5.29
CA MET A 249 -3.88 -14.18 5.48
C MET A 249 -4.39 -12.96 4.73
N LEU A 250 -5.72 -12.86 4.70
CA LEU A 250 -6.46 -11.65 4.38
C LEU A 250 -7.14 -11.13 5.65
N ILE A 251 -7.03 -9.83 5.92
CA ILE A 251 -7.90 -9.16 6.91
C ILE A 251 -8.89 -8.24 6.21
N THR A 252 -10.05 -8.04 6.81
CA THR A 252 -11.12 -7.18 6.27
C THR A 252 -11.69 -6.28 7.38
N ALA A 253 -12.00 -5.02 7.03
CA ALA A 253 -12.59 -4.07 7.95
C ALA A 253 -13.53 -3.08 7.24
N ASP A 254 -14.49 -2.53 7.99
CA ASP A 254 -15.36 -1.46 7.53
C ASP A 254 -14.83 -0.10 8.03
N LEU A 255 -14.53 0.78 7.08
CA LEU A 255 -14.18 2.18 7.34
C LEU A 255 -15.44 3.03 7.29
N ASP A 256 -15.66 3.91 8.25
CA ASP A 256 -16.76 4.86 8.26
C ASP A 256 -16.21 6.29 8.15
N LEU A 257 -16.22 6.82 6.92
CA LEU A 257 -15.71 8.16 6.65
C LEU A 257 -16.52 9.25 7.37
N SER A 258 -17.79 8.99 7.73
CA SER A 258 -18.58 9.95 8.50
C SER A 258 -17.94 10.22 9.87
N LEU A 259 -17.35 9.19 10.47
CA LEU A 259 -16.67 9.32 11.77
C LEU A 259 -15.42 10.19 11.67
N LEU A 260 -14.68 10.15 10.54
CA LEU A 260 -13.54 11.03 10.32
C LEU A 260 -13.97 12.50 10.35
N TYR A 261 -15.06 12.85 9.65
CA TYR A 261 -15.56 14.22 9.62
C TYR A 261 -16.07 14.66 11.00
N GLU A 262 -16.75 13.77 11.73
CA GLU A 262 -17.17 14.03 13.10
C GLU A 262 -15.99 14.33 14.03
N VAL A 263 -14.94 13.51 14.06
CA VAL A 263 -13.81 13.77 14.99
C VAL A 263 -12.98 14.99 14.60
N ARG A 264 -12.95 15.35 13.30
CA ARG A 264 -12.28 16.58 12.85
C ARG A 264 -13.04 17.85 13.27
N GLU A 265 -14.36 17.76 13.41
CA GLU A 265 -15.20 18.88 13.85
C GLU A 265 -15.31 18.99 15.37
N ARG A 266 -15.53 17.85 16.05
CA ARG A 266 -15.96 17.80 17.45
C ARG A 266 -15.34 16.67 18.26
N GLY A 267 -14.22 16.09 17.79
CA GLY A 267 -13.44 15.11 18.55
C GLY A 267 -12.90 15.68 19.86
N SER A 268 -12.42 14.80 20.74
CA SER A 268 -11.73 15.22 21.96
C SER A 268 -10.46 16.03 21.66
N VAL A 269 -9.84 15.74 20.52
CA VAL A 269 -8.77 16.54 19.92
C VAL A 269 -9.05 16.77 18.44
N THR A 270 -8.78 17.98 17.96
CA THR A 270 -9.02 18.37 16.57
C THR A 270 -7.72 18.76 15.87
N THR A 271 -6.76 17.82 15.86
CA THR A 271 -5.38 18.03 15.39
C THR A 271 -5.28 18.61 13.98
N TRP A 272 -6.23 18.29 13.10
CA TRP A 272 -6.28 18.90 11.77
C TRP A 272 -6.69 20.37 11.79
N ARG A 273 -7.76 20.69 12.54
CA ARG A 273 -8.34 22.04 12.64
C ARG A 273 -7.42 22.99 13.40
N ASP A 274 -6.78 22.50 14.46
CA ASP A 274 -6.02 23.33 15.40
C ASP A 274 -4.59 23.67 14.91
N ARG A 275 -4.31 23.41 13.62
CA ARG A 275 -3.04 23.75 12.99
C ARG A 275 -2.82 25.27 12.97
N ARG A 276 -1.59 25.68 13.30
CA ARG A 276 -1.14 27.07 13.32
C ARG A 276 -0.48 27.44 12.00
N THR A 277 -1.30 27.55 10.95
CA THR A 277 -0.84 27.90 9.59
C THR A 277 -0.32 29.34 9.47
N ASP A 278 -0.49 30.14 10.53
CA ASP A 278 0.17 31.43 10.72
C ASP A 278 1.65 31.30 11.11
N ILE A 279 2.10 30.13 11.61
CA ILE A 279 3.48 29.87 12.04
C ILE A 279 4.22 28.96 11.06
N TYR A 280 3.52 28.03 10.39
CA TYR A 280 4.09 27.14 9.38
C TYR A 280 3.21 27.10 8.12
N PRO A 281 3.79 26.87 6.94
CA PRO A 281 3.01 26.83 5.70
C PRO A 281 1.96 25.72 5.73
N ASP A 282 0.80 26.00 5.11
CA ASP A 282 -0.19 24.97 4.82
C ASP A 282 0.01 24.40 3.42
N TRP A 283 -0.35 23.14 3.24
CA TRP A 283 -0.30 22.44 1.96
C TRP A 283 -1.61 22.58 1.16
N ASN A 284 -2.63 23.21 1.76
CA ASN A 284 -3.87 23.55 1.05
C ASN A 284 -3.67 24.66 0.01
N SER A 285 -2.64 25.52 0.17
CA SER A 285 -2.39 26.66 -0.72
C SER A 285 -1.59 26.31 -1.99
N THR A 286 -1.14 25.07 -2.15
CA THR A 286 -0.35 24.62 -3.32
C THR A 286 -1.20 23.95 -4.43
N VAL A 287 -2.53 24.00 -4.35
CA VAL A 287 -3.45 23.42 -5.36
C VAL A 287 -3.82 24.44 -6.46
N GLU A 288 -3.41 25.70 -6.35
CA GLU A 288 -3.48 26.66 -7.45
C GLU A 288 -2.10 26.77 -8.12
N GLY A 289 -1.87 25.95 -9.14
CA GLY A 289 -0.69 25.97 -10.01
C GLY A 289 -0.95 25.21 -11.29
#